data_AF-A0A7Y5XUR9-F1
#
_entry.id   AF-A0A7Y5XUR9-F1
#
_cell.length_a   1.000
_cell.length_b   1.000
_cell.length_c   1.000
_cell.angle_alpha   90.00
_cell.angle_beta   90.00
_cell.angle_gamma   90.00
#
_symmetry.space_group_name_H-M   'P 1'
#
loop_
_entity.id
_entity.type
_entity.pdbx_description
1 polymer ?
#
loop_
_entity_poly.entity_id
_entity_poly.type
_entity_poly.pdbx_seq_one_letter_code
_entity_poly.pdbx_strand_id
1 'polypeptide(L)'
;GHVLSREAVAAALRARKGRPLLLLDLAVPRDLDPAINELEGCFLYDVDDLEAVVAETISGRRSEAARAERLVAEEADRFREWQAALDVVPTIASLRALVEEIRDSELARAGGRLSDKERRHVESVTSQILAKLLHLPTIRLKEAAAAADGVVYADVVRHLFGLEEERRR
;
A
#
# COMPACT_ATOMS: atom_id res chain seq x y z
N GLY A 1 18.22 25.83 -16.34
CA GLY A 1 19.60 26.29 -16.62
C GLY A 1 20.52 25.50 -15.73
N HIS A 2 21.71 25.14 -16.21
CA HIS A 2 22.65 24.31 -15.47
C HIS A 2 23.14 25.03 -14.20
N VAL A 3 23.30 24.29 -13.10
CA VAL A 3 23.88 24.77 -11.83
C VAL A 3 25.35 25.13 -12.03
N LEU A 4 26.07 24.36 -12.83
CA LEU A 4 27.45 24.63 -13.20
C LEU A 4 27.57 24.79 -14.71
N SER A 5 27.92 26.00 -15.16
CA SER A 5 28.11 26.31 -16.57
C SER A 5 29.54 26.03 -17.04
N ARG A 6 29.70 25.87 -18.35
CA ARG A 6 31.00 25.74 -19.02
C ARG A 6 31.96 26.90 -18.67
N GLU A 7 31.47 28.13 -18.62
CA GLU A 7 32.27 29.33 -18.35
C GLU A 7 32.85 29.30 -16.93
N ALA A 8 32.04 28.88 -15.95
CA ALA A 8 32.46 28.74 -14.56
C ALA A 8 33.58 27.69 -14.43
N VAL A 9 33.45 26.56 -15.12
CA VAL A 9 34.47 25.50 -15.13
C VAL A 9 35.74 25.94 -15.84
N ALA A 10 35.63 26.64 -16.98
CA ALA A 10 36.78 27.18 -17.70
C ALA A 10 37.58 28.17 -16.85
N ALA A 11 36.90 29.01 -16.06
CA ALA A 11 37.57 29.90 -15.12
C ALA A 11 38.31 29.14 -14.01
N ALA A 12 37.70 28.08 -13.47
CA ALA A 12 38.32 27.23 -12.47
C ALA A 12 39.56 26.49 -13.00
N LEU A 13 39.53 25.98 -14.24
CA LEU A 13 40.68 25.34 -14.89
C LEU A 13 41.88 26.28 -15.03
N ARG A 14 41.65 27.53 -15.44
CA ARG A 14 42.71 28.55 -15.53
C ARG A 14 43.36 28.82 -14.19
N ALA A 15 42.56 29.00 -13.14
CA ALA A 15 43.07 29.18 -11.77
C ALA A 15 43.87 27.97 -11.27
N ARG A 16 43.50 26.76 -11.73
CA ARG A 16 44.17 25.50 -11.41
C ARG A 16 45.38 25.19 -12.30
N LYS A 17 45.81 26.13 -13.17
CA LYS A 17 46.92 25.94 -14.13
C LYS A 17 46.75 24.68 -15.00
N GLY A 18 45.51 24.39 -15.41
CA GLY A 18 45.21 23.24 -16.27
C GLY A 18 45.23 21.87 -15.57
N ARG A 19 45.30 21.80 -14.23
CA ARG A 19 45.16 20.52 -13.51
C ARG A 19 43.78 19.91 -13.79
N PRO A 20 43.70 18.64 -14.24
CA PRO A 20 42.45 18.03 -14.65
C PRO A 20 41.34 18.08 -13.60
N LEU A 21 40.09 18.07 -14.09
CA LEU A 21 38.87 18.04 -13.31
C LEU A 21 38.02 16.83 -13.73
N LEU A 22 37.68 16.00 -12.75
CA LEU A 22 36.64 14.98 -12.88
C LEU A 22 35.36 15.56 -12.28
N LEU A 23 34.30 15.59 -13.08
CA LEU A 23 32.97 16.02 -12.68
C LEU A 23 32.00 14.84 -12.83
N LEU A 24 31.22 14.59 -11.79
CA LEU A 24 30.20 13.53 -11.77
C LEU A 24 28.83 14.21 -11.64
N ASP A 25 28.00 14.12 -12.67
CA ASP A 25 26.63 14.65 -12.69
C ASP A 25 25.65 13.52 -12.35
N LEU A 26 25.21 13.48 -11.10
CA LEU A 26 24.25 12.47 -10.61
C LEU A 26 22.80 12.98 -10.61
N ALA A 27 22.55 14.17 -11.13
CA ALA A 27 21.24 14.82 -11.09
C ALA A 27 20.37 14.46 -12.31
N VAL A 28 19.06 14.34 -12.07
CA VAL A 28 18.05 14.16 -13.11
C VAL A 28 16.89 15.13 -12.83
N PRO A 29 16.70 16.21 -13.63
CA PRO A 29 17.48 16.60 -14.82
C PRO A 29 18.92 17.05 -14.51
N ARG A 30 19.82 16.98 -15.50
CA ARG A 30 21.26 17.29 -15.37
C ARG A 30 21.54 18.67 -14.78
N ASP A 31 22.46 18.73 -13.83
CA ASP A 31 22.89 19.96 -13.16
C ASP A 31 24.10 20.61 -13.85
N LEU A 32 24.89 19.85 -14.60
CA LEU A 32 26.12 20.31 -15.22
C LEU A 32 25.92 20.49 -16.72
N ASP A 33 26.42 21.61 -17.24
CA ASP A 33 26.39 21.89 -18.68
C ASP A 33 27.18 20.82 -19.47
N PRO A 34 26.56 20.07 -20.40
CA PRO A 34 27.25 19.07 -21.19
C PRO A 34 28.45 19.62 -21.97
N ALA A 35 28.42 20.90 -22.34
CA ALA A 35 29.51 21.55 -23.07
C ALA A 35 30.80 21.72 -22.22
N ILE A 36 30.77 21.40 -20.92
CA ILE A 36 31.97 21.26 -20.08
C ILE A 36 32.90 20.17 -20.64
N ASN A 37 32.37 19.12 -21.27
CA ASN A 37 33.18 18.02 -21.80
C ASN A 37 34.04 18.43 -23.03
N GLU A 38 33.78 19.61 -23.61
CA GLU A 38 34.59 20.19 -24.68
C GLU A 38 35.86 20.90 -24.16
N LEU A 39 35.96 21.13 -22.84
CA LEU A 39 37.12 21.79 -22.24
C LEU A 39 38.28 20.81 -22.07
N GLU A 40 39.46 21.19 -22.54
CA GLU A 40 40.67 20.40 -22.33
C GLU A 40 40.99 20.27 -20.84
N GLY A 41 41.18 19.03 -20.38
CA GLY A 41 41.41 18.71 -18.96
C GLY A 41 40.14 18.55 -18.12
N CYS A 42 38.94 18.55 -18.72
CA CYS A 42 37.70 18.19 -18.05
C CYS A 42 37.21 16.81 -18.49
N PHE A 43 36.72 16.04 -17.52
CA PHE A 43 36.03 14.77 -17.72
C PHE A 43 34.71 14.85 -16.99
N LEU A 44 33.61 14.95 -17.74
CA LEU A 44 32.25 14.94 -17.20
C LEU A 44 31.63 13.57 -17.47
N TYR A 45 31.23 12.89 -16.39
CA TYR A 45 30.46 11.66 -16.47
C TYR A 45 29.09 11.88 -15.86
N ASP A 46 28.03 11.40 -16.51
CA ASP A 46 26.69 11.37 -15.94
C ASP A 46 26.32 10.01 -15.36
N VAL A 47 25.07 9.90 -14.90
CA VAL A 47 24.48 8.64 -14.43
C VAL A 47 24.59 7.53 -15.48
N ASP A 48 24.37 7.80 -16.76
CA ASP A 48 24.37 6.79 -17.82
C ASP A 48 25.80 6.28 -18.07
N ASP A 49 26.80 7.17 -18.07
CA ASP A 49 28.21 6.80 -18.19
C ASP A 49 28.68 5.90 -17.03
N LEU A 50 28.18 6.16 -15.82
CA LEU A 50 28.51 5.37 -14.63
C LEU A 50 27.86 3.98 -14.66
N GLU A 51 26.67 3.83 -15.26
CA GLU A 51 26.03 2.53 -15.45
C GLU A 51 26.88 1.59 -16.32
N ALA A 52 27.52 2.12 -17.37
CA ALA A 52 28.39 1.35 -18.26
C ALA A 52 29.61 0.74 -17.53
N VAL A 53 30.21 1.50 -16.60
CA VAL A 53 31.35 1.03 -15.78
C VAL A 53 30.91 0.00 -14.73
N VAL A 54 29.73 0.18 -14.14
CA VAL A 54 29.18 -0.76 -13.15
C VAL A 54 28.76 -2.08 -13.80
N ALA A 55 28.41 -2.07 -15.09
CA ALA A 55 27.96 -3.25 -15.82
C ALA A 55 29.01 -4.38 -15.88
N GLU A 56 30.30 -4.06 -15.86
CA GLU A 56 31.38 -5.06 -15.86
C GLU A 56 31.50 -5.83 -14.53
N THR A 57 30.91 -5.33 -13.43
CA THR A 57 30.97 -5.97 -12.09
C THR A 57 29.74 -6.85 -11.81
N ILE A 58 28.82 -7.00 -12.76
CA ILE A 58 27.46 -7.56 -12.56
C ILE A 58 27.41 -9.04 -12.17
N SER A 59 28.46 -9.84 -12.36
CA SER A 59 28.41 -11.29 -12.08
C SER A 59 28.08 -11.61 -10.61
N GLY A 60 28.47 -10.77 -9.65
CA GLY A 60 28.14 -10.95 -8.22
C GLY A 60 26.76 -10.46 -7.81
N ARG A 61 26.11 -9.60 -8.62
CA ARG A 61 24.80 -9.00 -8.30
C ARG A 61 23.62 -9.87 -8.72
N ARG A 62 23.81 -10.83 -9.65
CA ARG A 62 22.72 -11.67 -10.17
C ARG A 62 22.08 -12.57 -9.10
N SER A 63 22.87 -13.13 -8.18
CA SER A 63 22.33 -13.99 -7.11
C SER A 63 21.53 -13.19 -6.09
N GLU A 64 22.01 -12.00 -5.71
CA GLU A 64 21.29 -11.11 -4.80
C GLU A 64 20.05 -10.49 -5.46
N ALA A 65 20.11 -10.14 -6.75
CA ALA A 65 18.94 -9.71 -7.51
C ALA A 65 17.87 -10.80 -7.55
N ALA A 66 18.23 -12.04 -7.87
CA ALA A 66 17.29 -13.16 -7.84
C ALA A 66 16.70 -13.41 -6.44
N ARG A 67 17.46 -13.15 -5.37
CA ARG A 67 16.95 -13.22 -3.99
C ARG A 67 15.96 -12.09 -3.70
N ALA A 68 16.26 -10.87 -4.12
CA ALA A 68 15.37 -9.72 -3.97
C ALA A 68 14.07 -9.93 -4.75
N GLU A 69 14.13 -10.44 -5.98
CA GLU A 69 12.97 -10.76 -6.81
C GLU A 69 12.04 -11.78 -6.13
N ARG A 70 12.59 -12.83 -5.50
CA ARG A 70 11.78 -13.79 -4.73
C ARG A 70 11.07 -13.13 -3.55
N LEU A 71 11.76 -12.28 -2.80
CA LEU A 71 11.15 -11.55 -1.68
C LEU A 71 10.03 -10.62 -2.16
N VAL A 72 10.25 -9.91 -3.27
CA VAL A 72 9.22 -9.05 -3.88
C VAL A 72 8.02 -9.88 -4.33
N ALA A 73 8.23 -11.05 -4.93
CA ALA A 73 7.15 -11.95 -5.34
C ALA A 73 6.32 -12.42 -4.13
N GLU A 74 6.98 -12.86 -3.06
CA GLU A 74 6.32 -13.30 -1.82
C GLU A 74 5.51 -12.19 -1.14
N GLU A 75 6.02 -10.95 -1.13
CA GLU A 75 5.27 -9.79 -0.62
C GLU A 75 4.10 -9.40 -1.55
N ALA A 76 4.29 -9.53 -2.87
CA ALA A 76 3.23 -9.26 -3.84
C ALA A 76 2.09 -10.28 -3.74
N ASP A 77 2.39 -11.55 -3.46
CA ASP A 77 1.39 -12.58 -3.17
C ASP A 77 0.60 -12.25 -1.89
N ARG A 78 1.29 -11.94 -0.79
CA ARG A 78 0.65 -11.53 0.47
C ARG A 78 -0.22 -10.28 0.30
N PHE A 79 0.23 -9.32 -0.50
CA PHE A 79 -0.57 -8.13 -0.81
C PHE A 79 -1.85 -8.49 -1.57
N ARG A 80 -1.79 -9.41 -2.54
CA ARG A 80 -2.98 -9.88 -3.27
C ARG A 80 -3.97 -10.59 -2.36
N GLU A 81 -3.49 -11.48 -1.48
CA GLU A 81 -4.33 -12.17 -0.49
C GLU A 81 -5.02 -11.16 0.45
N TRP A 82 -4.26 -10.18 0.95
CA TRP A 82 -4.80 -9.10 1.78
C TRP A 82 -5.85 -8.27 1.03
N GLN A 83 -5.59 -7.92 -0.23
CA GLN A 83 -6.51 -7.15 -1.05
C GLN A 83 -7.82 -7.92 -1.30
N ALA A 84 -7.75 -9.22 -1.62
CA ALA A 84 -8.92 -10.08 -1.78
C ALA A 84 -9.75 -10.17 -0.48
N ALA A 85 -9.07 -10.18 0.68
CA ALA A 85 -9.74 -10.15 1.98
C ALA A 85 -10.56 -8.87 2.25
N LEU A 86 -10.40 -7.81 1.46
CA LEU A 86 -11.19 -6.58 1.59
C LEU A 86 -12.59 -6.69 0.94
N ASP A 87 -12.82 -7.62 0.01
CA ASP A 87 -14.09 -7.74 -0.73
C ASP A 87 -15.27 -8.12 0.18
N VAL A 88 -14.98 -8.73 1.33
CA VAL A 88 -15.99 -9.13 2.32
C VAL A 88 -16.30 -8.02 3.34
N VAL A 89 -15.52 -6.94 3.38
CA VAL A 89 -15.72 -5.84 4.32
C VAL A 89 -17.13 -5.22 4.21
N PRO A 90 -17.67 -4.94 3.01
CA PRO A 90 -19.05 -4.46 2.88
C PRO A 90 -20.09 -5.43 3.46
N THR A 91 -19.91 -6.74 3.23
CA THR A 91 -20.82 -7.77 3.78
C THR A 91 -20.81 -7.79 5.30
N ILE A 92 -19.63 -7.68 5.92
CA ILE A 92 -19.50 -7.61 7.39
C ILE A 92 -20.20 -6.35 7.92
N ALA A 93 -20.06 -5.23 7.23
CA ALA A 93 -20.71 -3.97 7.61
C ALA A 93 -22.25 -4.10 7.54
N SER A 94 -22.78 -4.65 6.44
CA SER A 94 -24.22 -4.90 6.28
C SER A 94 -24.77 -5.88 7.32
N LEU A 95 -24.04 -6.96 7.63
CA LEU A 95 -24.44 -7.91 8.67
C LEU A 95 -24.51 -7.25 10.05
N ARG A 96 -23.53 -6.40 10.38
CA ARG A 96 -23.53 -5.62 11.62
C ARG A 96 -24.71 -4.66 11.68
N ALA A 97 -24.98 -3.94 10.60
CA ALA A 97 -26.12 -3.03 10.53
C ALA A 97 -27.44 -3.77 10.75
N LEU A 98 -27.64 -4.91 10.10
CA LEU A 98 -28.84 -5.73 10.25
C LEU A 98 -29.07 -6.17 11.71
N VAL A 99 -28.06 -6.72 12.38
CA VAL A 99 -28.26 -7.21 13.75
C VAL A 99 -28.47 -6.09 14.77
N GLU A 100 -27.86 -4.92 14.53
CA GLU A 100 -28.06 -3.73 15.35
C GLU A 100 -29.48 -3.18 15.16
N GLU A 101 -29.98 -3.14 13.91
CA GLU A 101 -31.37 -2.76 13.61
C GLU A 101 -32.37 -3.67 14.32
N ILE A 102 -32.15 -4.99 14.28
CA ILE A 102 -32.97 -5.97 15.01
C ILE A 102 -32.95 -5.68 16.51
N ARG A 103 -31.76 -5.47 17.10
CA ARG A 103 -31.62 -5.17 18.53
C ARG A 103 -32.37 -3.91 18.90
N ASP A 104 -32.20 -2.84 18.14
CA ASP A 104 -32.80 -1.54 18.43
C ASP A 104 -34.33 -1.61 18.32
N SER A 105 -34.86 -2.39 17.36
CA SER A 105 -36.30 -2.67 17.23
C SER A 105 -36.85 -3.41 18.45
N GLU A 106 -36.15 -4.44 18.93
CA GLU A 106 -36.58 -5.21 20.11
C GLU A 106 -36.47 -4.39 21.41
N LEU A 107 -35.43 -3.56 21.55
CA LEU A 107 -35.29 -2.63 22.66
C LEU A 107 -36.41 -1.58 22.66
N ALA A 108 -36.79 -1.06 21.49
CA ALA A 108 -37.90 -0.11 21.37
C ALA A 108 -39.24 -0.74 21.77
N ARG A 109 -39.50 -2.01 21.38
CA ARG A 109 -40.68 -2.78 21.79
C ARG A 109 -40.72 -3.00 23.31
N ALA A 110 -39.58 -3.24 23.94
CA ALA A 110 -39.48 -3.42 25.39
C ALA A 110 -39.53 -2.10 26.19
N GLY A 111 -39.18 -0.97 25.56
CA GLY A 111 -38.88 0.30 26.22
C GLY A 111 -40.01 0.88 27.09
N GLY A 112 -41.28 0.62 26.77
CA GLY A 112 -42.41 1.06 27.59
C GLY A 112 -42.58 0.32 28.92
N ARG A 113 -41.80 -0.74 29.17
CA ARG A 113 -41.96 -1.67 30.31
C ARG A 113 -40.76 -1.70 31.25
N LEU A 114 -39.71 -0.93 30.96
CA LEU A 114 -38.43 -0.95 31.68
C LEU A 114 -38.12 0.41 32.30
N SER A 115 -37.56 0.42 33.50
CA SER A 115 -36.92 1.61 34.07
C SER A 115 -35.62 1.95 33.32
N ASP A 116 -35.14 3.19 33.46
CA ASP A 116 -33.87 3.63 32.83
C ASP A 116 -32.67 2.74 33.19
N LYS A 117 -32.64 2.22 34.43
CA LYS A 117 -31.57 1.34 34.90
C LYS A 117 -31.65 -0.03 34.23
N GLU A 118 -32.85 -0.59 34.11
CA GLU A 118 -33.08 -1.87 33.44
C GLU A 118 -32.78 -1.75 31.95
N ARG A 119 -33.23 -0.66 31.31
CA ARG A 119 -32.94 -0.37 29.91
C ARG A 119 -31.44 -0.40 29.61
N ARG A 120 -30.63 0.35 30.38
CA ARG A 120 -29.15 0.34 30.23
C ARG A 120 -28.53 -1.04 30.44
N HIS A 121 -29.09 -1.83 31.36
CA HIS A 121 -28.60 -3.19 31.61
C HIS A 121 -28.90 -4.12 30.42
N VAL A 122 -30.12 -4.06 29.89
CA VAL A 122 -30.54 -4.84 28.73
C VAL A 122 -29.76 -4.44 27.47
N GLU A 123 -29.57 -3.13 27.23
CA GLU A 123 -28.72 -2.61 26.15
C GLU A 123 -27.29 -3.17 26.24
N SER A 124 -26.69 -3.17 27.43
CA SER A 124 -25.34 -3.72 27.65
C SER A 124 -25.27 -5.22 27.39
N VAL A 125 -26.21 -6.00 27.92
CA VAL A 125 -26.23 -7.47 27.76
C VAL A 125 -26.46 -7.85 26.30
N THR A 126 -27.42 -7.23 25.63
CA THR A 126 -27.72 -7.50 24.21
C THR A 126 -26.55 -7.12 23.31
N SER A 127 -25.91 -5.98 23.53
CA SER A 127 -24.69 -5.58 22.80
C SER A 127 -23.55 -6.58 22.98
N GLN A 128 -23.35 -7.09 24.20
CA GLN A 128 -22.32 -8.12 24.47
C GLN A 128 -22.64 -9.44 23.79
N ILE A 129 -23.91 -9.85 23.72
CA ILE A 129 -24.34 -11.04 23.00
C ILE A 129 -24.06 -10.89 21.50
N LEU A 130 -24.47 -9.77 20.89
CA LEU A 130 -24.20 -9.51 19.48
C LEU A 130 -22.71 -9.49 19.17
N ALA A 131 -21.90 -8.84 20.01
CA ALA A 131 -20.45 -8.81 19.85
C ALA A 131 -19.84 -10.22 19.86
N LYS A 132 -20.28 -11.09 20.78
CA LYS A 132 -19.83 -12.49 20.87
C LYS A 132 -20.29 -13.32 19.69
N LEU A 133 -21.56 -13.18 19.26
CA LEU A 133 -22.13 -13.89 18.12
C LEU A 133 -21.43 -13.52 16.81
N LEU A 134 -21.10 -12.24 16.62
CA LEU A 134 -20.49 -11.76 15.38
C LEU A 134 -18.97 -11.94 15.33
N HIS A 135 -18.30 -12.22 16.45
CA HIS A 135 -16.85 -12.31 16.49
C HIS A 135 -16.31 -13.41 15.55
N LEU A 136 -16.76 -14.65 15.75
CA LEU A 136 -16.27 -15.79 14.95
C LEU A 136 -16.70 -15.68 13.47
N PRO A 137 -17.96 -15.38 13.11
CA PRO A 137 -18.35 -15.17 11.72
C PRO A 137 -17.56 -14.07 11.01
N THR A 138 -17.28 -12.95 11.70
CA THR A 138 -16.45 -11.86 11.13
C THR A 138 -15.04 -12.36 10.81
N ILE A 139 -14.43 -13.14 11.71
CA ILE A 139 -13.09 -13.71 11.50
C ILE A 139 -13.11 -14.69 10.33
N ARG A 140 -14.06 -15.64 10.33
CA ARG A 140 -14.19 -16.66 9.27
C ARG A 140 -14.44 -16.04 7.89
N LEU A 141 -15.22 -14.98 7.82
CA LEU A 141 -15.45 -14.24 6.58
C LEU A 141 -14.17 -13.62 6.03
N LYS A 142 -13.35 -13.00 6.88
CA LYS A 142 -12.05 -12.41 6.48
C LYS A 142 -11.04 -13.49 6.07
N GLU A 143 -10.97 -14.60 6.80
CA GLU A 143 -10.11 -15.75 6.48
C GLU A 143 -10.51 -16.38 5.14
N ALA A 144 -11.80 -16.62 4.94
CA ALA A 144 -12.32 -17.16 3.69
C ALA A 144 -12.01 -16.23 2.51
N ALA A 145 -12.18 -14.91 2.69
CA ALA A 145 -11.91 -13.89 1.67
C ALA A 145 -10.43 -13.84 1.23
N ALA A 146 -9.49 -14.20 2.10
CA ALA A 146 -8.07 -14.32 1.75
C ALA A 146 -7.76 -15.63 0.98
N ALA A 147 -8.63 -16.64 1.08
CA ALA A 147 -8.53 -17.89 0.34
C ALA A 147 -9.31 -17.81 -0.99
N ALA A 148 -9.00 -18.71 -1.93
CA ALA A 148 -9.66 -18.76 -3.24
C ALA A 148 -11.20 -18.92 -3.18
N ASP A 149 -11.75 -19.40 -2.05
CA ASP A 149 -13.18 -19.62 -1.82
C ASP A 149 -13.92 -18.39 -1.25
N GLY A 150 -13.23 -17.26 -1.11
CA GLY A 150 -13.70 -16.07 -0.41
C GLY A 150 -14.98 -15.44 -0.93
N VAL A 151 -15.11 -15.36 -2.25
CA VAL A 151 -16.30 -14.82 -2.92
C VAL A 151 -17.54 -15.66 -2.58
N VAL A 152 -17.40 -16.99 -2.57
CA VAL A 152 -18.49 -17.93 -2.28
C VAL A 152 -19.01 -17.75 -0.86
N TYR A 153 -18.11 -17.60 0.12
CA TYR A 153 -18.50 -17.45 1.52
C TYR A 153 -19.21 -16.11 1.79
N ALA A 154 -18.73 -15.02 1.17
CA ALA A 154 -19.37 -13.72 1.26
C ALA A 154 -20.78 -13.74 0.65
N ASP A 155 -20.94 -14.41 -0.50
CA ASP A 155 -22.25 -14.56 -1.15
C ASP A 155 -23.22 -15.42 -0.33
N VAL A 156 -22.75 -16.50 0.29
CA VAL A 156 -23.57 -17.30 1.20
C VAL A 156 -24.07 -16.45 2.37
N VAL A 157 -23.23 -15.62 2.98
CA VAL A 157 -23.67 -14.73 4.08
C VAL A 157 -24.64 -13.67 3.58
N ARG A 158 -24.40 -13.08 2.40
CA ARG A 158 -25.36 -12.14 1.79
C ARG A 158 -26.71 -12.79 1.58
N HIS A 159 -26.73 -14.01 1.06
CA HIS A 159 -27.97 -14.74 0.80
C HIS A 159 -28.71 -15.12 2.09
N LEU A 160 -28.01 -15.71 3.06
CA LEU A 160 -28.61 -16.19 4.32
C LEU A 160 -29.22 -15.06 5.16
N PHE A 161 -28.63 -13.87 5.11
CA PHE A 161 -29.05 -12.71 5.88
C PHE A 161 -29.76 -11.64 5.04
N GLY A 162 -30.02 -11.90 3.76
CA GLY A 162 -30.69 -10.94 2.86
C GLY A 162 -29.94 -9.61 2.73
N LEU A 163 -28.60 -9.64 2.71
CA LEU A 163 -27.74 -8.45 2.64
C LEU A 163 -27.44 -8.01 1.21
N GLU A 164 -28.11 -8.60 0.22
CA GLU A 164 -27.99 -8.19 -1.17
C GLU A 164 -28.50 -6.75 -1.29
N GLU A 165 -27.68 -5.86 -1.83
CA GLU A 165 -28.14 -4.52 -2.18
C GLU A 165 -29.39 -4.67 -3.06
N GLU A 166 -30.48 -4.00 -2.66
CA GLU A 166 -31.42 -3.48 -3.64
C GLU A 166 -30.56 -2.67 -4.62
N ARG A 167 -30.18 -3.32 -5.73
CA ARG A 167 -29.47 -2.69 -6.83
C ARG A 167 -30.34 -1.54 -7.27
N ARG A 168 -30.06 -0.33 -6.75
CA ARG A 168 -30.78 0.90 -7.04
C ARG A 168 -30.99 0.94 -8.55
N ARG A 169 -32.25 0.80 -8.94
CA ARG A 169 -32.71 1.10 -10.30
C ARG A 169 -32.79 2.61 -10.47
#